data_AF-A0A938WB92-F1
#
_entry.id   AF-A0A938WB92-F1
#
_cell.length_a   1.000
_cell.length_b   1.000
_cell.length_c   1.000
_cell.angle_alpha   90.00
_cell.angle_beta   90.00
_cell.angle_gamma   90.00
#
_symmetry.space_group_name_H-M   'P 1'
#
loop_
_entity.id
_entity.type
_entity.pdbx_description
1 polymer ?
#
loop_
_entity_poly.entity_id
_entity_poly.type
_entity_poly.pdbx_seq_one_letter_code
_entity_poly.pdbx_strand_id
1 'polypeptide(L)'
;GLLALAQPGERVLLPRNLHRSLLHGCLLGQLRPVLFDLPFDPATGLWLPPTPASFEKHLLEALAAGPLAAVVLVSPSYQGLAAELPALVALAHQHGLPVLLDEAHGAHLGLDPRLPPSGLASGADLVVQSLQKAAGGLAQSAVLLQGPGVDEHCSQSIERALLWLQTSSPSALLLASAAASLSHLHSATGRRQLSRALSIGLALRERLERLGVPLLPTSDPLRLCIHTAAMGINGLEADAWLMERGVIAELPEPGCLTACLGLEPPRRVLRLLPQRLDQLRRALGGDPMAPFSAPPIPPLAEPEVPLELAWRAPQQRLPLAEASGRVAAEPLCPYPPGIPLLIPGERIDADRAAWLVPQQQLWPGQIADTVSVVAD
;
A
#
# COMPACT_ATOMS: atom_id res chain seq x y z
N GLY A 1 0.90 16.92 -2.23
CA GLY A 1 -0.02 16.19 -1.34
C GLY A 1 0.13 16.74 0.05
N LEU A 2 0.68 15.95 0.99
CA LEU A 2 0.77 16.30 2.42
C LEU A 2 1.28 17.73 2.71
N LEU A 3 2.44 18.10 2.18
CA LEU A 3 3.04 19.43 2.42
C LEU A 3 2.19 20.62 1.92
N ALA A 4 1.21 20.36 1.05
CA ALA A 4 0.31 21.40 0.55
C ALA A 4 -1.00 21.45 1.34
N LEU A 5 -1.42 20.33 1.94
CA LEU A 5 -2.69 20.22 2.67
C LEU A 5 -2.56 20.53 4.17
N ALA A 6 -1.35 20.43 4.74
CA ALA A 6 -1.13 20.58 6.16
C ALA A 6 0.13 21.41 6.47
N GLN A 7 0.05 22.17 7.55
CA GLN A 7 1.13 23.00 8.09
C GLN A 7 1.92 22.24 9.18
N PRO A 8 3.16 22.68 9.49
CA PRO A 8 3.93 22.13 10.60
C PRO A 8 3.14 22.08 11.92
N GLY A 9 3.14 20.92 12.56
CA GLY A 9 2.43 20.65 13.80
C GLY A 9 0.98 20.20 13.64
N GLU A 10 0.38 20.32 12.45
CA GLU A 10 -1.00 19.89 12.21
C GLU A 10 -1.11 18.37 12.13
N ARG A 11 -2.28 17.87 12.54
CA ARG A 11 -2.61 16.44 12.57
C ARG A 11 -3.18 16.01 11.23
N VAL A 12 -2.69 14.89 10.70
CA VAL A 12 -3.21 14.27 9.48
C VAL A 12 -3.62 12.85 9.80
N LEU A 13 -4.82 12.44 9.39
CA LEU A 13 -5.28 11.07 9.58
C LEU A 13 -4.77 10.19 8.45
N LEU A 14 -4.04 9.10 8.76
CA LEU A 14 -3.47 8.17 7.79
C LEU A 14 -3.80 6.71 8.15
N PRO A 15 -3.97 5.81 7.18
CA PRO A 15 -4.18 4.40 7.47
C PRO A 15 -2.88 3.75 7.92
N ARG A 16 -2.96 2.71 8.75
CA ARG A 16 -1.79 1.96 9.20
C ARG A 16 -1.03 1.28 8.05
N ASN A 17 -1.73 0.85 7.00
CA ASN A 17 -1.12 0.22 5.82
C ASN A 17 -0.50 1.21 4.82
N LEU A 18 -0.12 2.41 5.28
CA LEU A 18 0.51 3.42 4.46
C LEU A 18 1.86 2.95 3.88
N HIS A 19 2.22 3.52 2.73
CA HIS A 19 3.58 3.41 2.22
C HIS A 19 4.53 4.35 2.99
N ARG A 20 5.78 3.93 3.21
CA ARG A 20 6.79 4.71 3.98
C ARG A 20 6.96 6.16 3.52
N SER A 21 6.69 6.48 2.25
CA SER A 21 6.77 7.85 1.73
C SER A 21 5.81 8.83 2.40
N LEU A 22 4.67 8.36 2.91
CA LEU A 22 3.75 9.20 3.68
C LEU A 22 4.34 9.60 5.03
N LEU A 23 5.10 8.69 5.69
CA LEU A 23 5.88 9.03 6.88
C LEU A 23 6.99 10.03 6.56
N HIS A 24 7.69 9.84 5.44
CA HIS A 24 8.70 10.81 5.00
C HIS A 24 8.07 12.19 4.73
N GLY A 25 6.87 12.23 4.16
CA GLY A 25 6.11 13.46 3.98
C GLY A 25 5.76 14.13 5.31
N CYS A 26 5.32 13.36 6.31
CA CYS A 26 5.09 13.86 7.65
C CYS A 26 6.38 14.39 8.29
N LEU A 27 7.49 13.66 8.16
CA LEU A 27 8.80 14.05 8.67
C LEU A 27 9.28 15.38 8.06
N LEU A 28 9.20 15.52 6.74
CA LEU A 28 9.62 16.74 6.03
C LEU A 28 8.71 17.93 6.34
N GLY A 29 7.41 17.68 6.48
CA GLY A 29 6.42 18.71 6.82
C GLY A 29 6.31 19.02 8.30
N GLN A 30 7.00 18.27 9.17
CA GLN A 30 6.81 18.30 10.63
C GLN A 30 5.33 18.10 11.01
N LEU A 31 4.64 17.22 10.28
CA LEU A 31 3.22 16.92 10.49
C LEU A 31 3.08 15.85 11.57
N ARG A 32 1.95 15.86 12.28
CA ARG A 32 1.62 14.85 13.30
C ARG A 32 0.75 13.75 12.69
N PRO A 33 1.30 12.55 12.41
CA PRO A 33 0.50 11.46 11.87
C PRO A 33 -0.42 10.86 12.94
N VAL A 34 -1.71 10.80 12.63
CA VAL A 34 -2.72 10.08 13.41
C VAL A 34 -3.07 8.82 12.61
N LEU A 35 -2.78 7.65 13.15
CA LEU A 35 -2.76 6.39 12.40
C LEU A 35 -3.95 5.54 12.81
N PHE A 36 -4.88 5.30 11.91
CA PHE A 36 -6.02 4.43 12.17
C PHE A 36 -5.75 2.99 11.69
N ASP A 37 -6.24 2.01 12.45
CA ASP A 37 -6.14 0.60 12.10
C ASP A 37 -7.07 0.23 10.92
N LEU A 38 -6.92 -1.01 10.45
CA LEU A 38 -7.70 -1.53 9.33
C LEU A 38 -8.22 -2.92 9.69
N PRO A 39 -9.32 -3.37 9.07
CA PRO A 39 -9.72 -4.76 9.23
C PRO A 39 -8.57 -5.68 8.78
N PHE A 40 -8.31 -6.73 9.55
CA PHE A 40 -7.25 -7.71 9.28
C PHE A 40 -7.88 -9.05 8.96
N ASP A 41 -7.36 -9.75 7.94
CA ASP A 41 -7.79 -11.10 7.59
C ASP A 41 -6.80 -12.16 8.13
N PRO A 42 -7.14 -12.90 9.20
CA PRO A 42 -6.29 -13.94 9.76
C PRO A 42 -6.00 -15.10 8.81
N ALA A 43 -6.82 -15.32 7.77
CA ALA A 43 -6.57 -16.41 6.83
C ALA A 43 -5.39 -16.11 5.90
N THR A 44 -5.18 -14.83 5.58
CA THR A 44 -4.21 -14.38 4.57
C THR A 44 -3.06 -13.57 5.16
N GLY A 45 -3.25 -12.99 6.34
CA GLY A 45 -2.32 -12.08 6.98
C GLY A 45 -2.37 -10.66 6.40
N LEU A 46 -3.39 -10.34 5.60
CA LEU A 46 -3.50 -9.06 4.91
C LEU A 46 -4.36 -8.06 5.68
N TRP A 47 -3.99 -6.78 5.56
CA TRP A 47 -4.90 -5.67 5.84
C TRP A 47 -5.91 -5.53 4.72
N LEU A 48 -7.19 -5.44 5.09
CA LEU A 48 -8.29 -5.20 4.16
C LEU A 48 -8.59 -3.70 4.04
N PRO A 49 -9.25 -3.26 2.96
CA PRO A 49 -9.76 -1.91 2.85
C PRO A 49 -10.70 -1.56 4.03
N PRO A 50 -10.68 -0.32 4.53
CA PRO A 50 -11.60 0.09 5.59
C PRO A 50 -13.04 0.12 5.06
N THR A 51 -13.98 -0.32 5.88
CA THR A 51 -15.42 -0.12 5.63
C THR A 51 -15.80 1.31 6.01
N PRO A 52 -16.88 1.87 5.43
CA PRO A 52 -17.37 3.20 5.82
C PRO A 52 -17.62 3.33 7.33
N ALA A 53 -18.25 2.32 7.95
CA ALA A 53 -18.52 2.33 9.38
C ALA A 53 -17.24 2.29 10.24
N SER A 54 -16.25 1.47 9.85
CA SER A 54 -14.97 1.42 10.56
C SER A 54 -14.20 2.73 10.43
N PHE A 55 -14.19 3.32 9.22
CA PHE A 55 -13.51 4.58 8.97
C PHE A 55 -14.17 5.75 9.71
N GLU A 56 -15.51 5.85 9.67
CA GLU A 56 -16.26 6.87 10.39
C GLU A 56 -15.94 6.86 11.89
N LYS A 57 -15.91 5.67 12.50
CA LYS A 57 -15.53 5.52 13.91
C LYS A 57 -14.15 6.13 14.19
N HIS A 58 -13.14 5.77 13.41
CA HIS A 58 -11.77 6.29 13.61
C HIS A 58 -11.67 7.79 13.33
N LEU A 59 -12.38 8.28 12.32
CA LEU A 59 -12.44 9.70 12.00
C LEU A 59 -13.02 10.51 13.17
N LEU A 60 -14.14 10.07 13.74
CA LEU A 60 -14.78 10.73 14.87
C LEU A 60 -13.92 10.69 16.13
N GLU A 61 -13.26 9.56 16.41
CA GLU A 61 -12.32 9.43 17.52
C GLU A 61 -11.12 10.37 17.37
N ALA A 62 -10.56 10.45 16.17
CA ALA A 62 -9.44 11.35 15.86
C ALA A 62 -9.82 12.83 15.99
N LEU A 63 -11.03 13.21 15.55
CA LEU A 63 -11.58 14.55 15.68
C LEU A 63 -11.90 14.92 17.14
N ALA A 64 -12.34 13.95 17.94
CA ALA A 64 -12.56 14.16 19.38
C ALA A 64 -11.24 14.43 20.13
N ALA A 65 -10.13 13.85 19.69
CA ALA A 65 -8.80 14.12 20.22
C ALA A 65 -8.19 15.46 19.76
N GLY A 66 -8.73 16.07 18.70
CA GLY A 66 -8.31 17.38 18.20
C GLY A 66 -8.62 17.61 16.71
N PRO A 67 -8.36 18.81 16.19
CA PRO A 67 -8.57 19.09 14.76
C PRO A 67 -7.64 18.25 13.88
N LEU A 68 -8.09 17.97 12.66
CA LEU A 68 -7.33 17.35 11.58
C LEU A 68 -7.23 18.35 10.42
N ALA A 69 -6.10 18.36 9.72
CA ALA A 69 -5.91 19.17 8.52
C ALA A 69 -6.30 18.43 7.24
N ALA A 70 -6.12 17.11 7.21
CA ALA A 70 -6.43 16.27 6.05
C ALA A 70 -6.62 14.80 6.43
N VAL A 71 -7.22 14.05 5.51
CA VAL A 71 -7.30 12.59 5.54
C VAL A 71 -6.49 12.01 4.38
N VAL A 72 -5.72 10.96 4.65
CA VAL A 72 -5.08 10.14 3.64
C VAL A 72 -5.84 8.82 3.51
N LEU A 73 -6.09 8.38 2.29
CA LEU A 73 -6.62 7.05 1.99
C LEU A 73 -5.66 6.32 1.02
N VAL A 74 -5.67 4.99 1.05
CA VAL A 74 -4.93 4.15 0.11
C VAL A 74 -5.94 3.29 -0.64
N SER A 75 -6.05 3.46 -1.95
CA SER A 75 -6.90 2.61 -2.79
C SER A 75 -6.45 2.68 -4.25
N PRO A 76 -6.25 1.53 -4.93
CA PRO A 76 -6.36 0.18 -4.39
C PRO A 76 -5.15 -0.16 -3.51
N SER A 77 -5.28 -1.21 -2.69
CA SER A 77 -4.12 -1.86 -2.06
C SER A 77 -3.20 -2.46 -3.14
N TYR A 78 -1.98 -2.83 -2.73
CA TYR A 78 -1.02 -3.47 -3.64
C TYR A 78 -1.60 -4.76 -4.28
N GLN A 79 -2.36 -5.52 -3.49
CA GLN A 79 -3.03 -6.76 -3.90
C GLN A 79 -4.23 -6.52 -4.84
N GLY A 80 -4.61 -5.26 -5.10
CA GLY A 80 -5.73 -4.91 -5.96
C GLY A 80 -7.08 -4.90 -5.25
N LEU A 81 -7.10 -4.72 -3.92
CA LEU A 81 -8.33 -4.54 -3.14
C LEU A 81 -8.71 -3.06 -3.17
N ALA A 82 -9.92 -2.73 -3.65
CA ALA A 82 -10.43 -1.36 -3.65
C ALA A 82 -11.36 -1.13 -2.46
N ALA A 83 -11.28 0.07 -1.86
CA ALA A 83 -12.21 0.50 -0.83
C ALA A 83 -13.53 1.01 -1.45
N GLU A 84 -14.56 1.21 -0.62
CA GLU A 84 -15.78 1.96 -0.98
C GLU A 84 -15.50 3.46 -1.02
N LEU A 85 -14.59 3.85 -1.91
CA LEU A 85 -13.95 5.16 -1.89
C LEU A 85 -14.93 6.35 -1.92
N PRO A 86 -16.01 6.36 -2.72
CA PRO A 86 -16.98 7.45 -2.68
C PRO A 86 -17.61 7.68 -1.30
N ALA A 87 -17.86 6.61 -0.54
CA ALA A 87 -18.42 6.72 0.81
C ALA A 87 -17.39 7.26 1.80
N LEU A 88 -16.13 6.80 1.72
CA LEU A 88 -15.05 7.28 2.58
C LEU A 88 -14.74 8.76 2.35
N VAL A 89 -14.69 9.18 1.08
CA VAL A 89 -14.48 10.58 0.70
C VAL A 89 -15.62 11.44 1.21
N ALA A 90 -16.88 11.02 1.00
CA ALA A 90 -18.05 11.75 1.48
C ALA A 90 -18.03 11.94 3.01
N LEU A 91 -17.62 10.92 3.77
CA LEU A 91 -17.47 11.02 5.23
C LEU A 91 -16.42 12.06 5.63
N ALA A 92 -15.25 12.07 4.99
CA ALA A 92 -14.23 13.08 5.26
C ALA A 92 -14.73 14.51 4.93
N HIS A 93 -15.37 14.68 3.78
CA HIS A 93 -15.92 15.96 3.34
C HIS A 93 -17.06 16.48 4.21
N GLN A 94 -17.88 15.61 4.81
CA GLN A 94 -18.90 16.02 5.80
C GLN A 94 -18.30 16.73 7.02
N HIS A 95 -17.03 16.46 7.32
CA HIS A 95 -16.27 17.13 8.38
C HIS A 95 -15.33 18.23 7.86
N GLY A 96 -15.46 18.62 6.58
CA GLY A 96 -14.65 19.68 5.98
C GLY A 96 -13.18 19.32 5.76
N LEU A 97 -12.85 18.02 5.72
CA LEU A 97 -11.48 17.56 5.58
C LEU A 97 -11.14 17.19 4.13
N PRO A 98 -10.09 17.76 3.53
CA PRO A 98 -9.62 17.36 2.21
C PRO A 98 -9.02 15.94 2.26
N VAL A 99 -9.18 15.21 1.15
CA VAL A 99 -8.71 13.83 0.98
C VAL A 99 -7.54 13.77 0.02
N LEU A 100 -6.40 13.29 0.51
CA LEU A 100 -5.28 12.82 -0.30
C LEU A 100 -5.38 11.31 -0.51
N LEU A 101 -5.56 10.88 -1.75
CA LEU A 101 -5.56 9.47 -2.11
C LEU A 101 -4.20 9.03 -2.64
N ASP A 102 -3.63 8.00 -2.04
CA ASP A 102 -2.57 7.19 -2.64
C ASP A 102 -3.22 6.13 -3.55
N GLU A 103 -3.23 6.41 -4.86
CA GLU A 103 -3.66 5.53 -5.94
C GLU A 103 -2.45 5.05 -6.75
N ALA A 104 -1.30 4.79 -6.09
CA ALA A 104 -0.07 4.44 -6.77
C ALA A 104 -0.21 3.25 -7.73
N HIS A 105 -1.10 2.30 -7.44
CA HIS A 105 -1.34 1.09 -8.23
C HIS A 105 -2.56 1.17 -9.17
N GLY A 106 -3.28 2.30 -9.19
CA GLY A 106 -4.60 2.42 -9.80
C GLY A 106 -4.69 3.35 -11.01
N ALA A 107 -3.59 3.67 -11.70
CA ALA A 107 -3.61 4.60 -12.83
C ALA A 107 -4.58 4.23 -13.97
N HIS A 108 -4.92 2.94 -14.11
CA HIS A 108 -5.88 2.42 -15.09
C HIS A 108 -7.33 2.37 -14.60
N LEU A 109 -7.60 2.67 -13.32
CA LEU A 109 -8.95 2.65 -12.75
C LEU A 109 -9.86 3.69 -13.41
N GLY A 110 -11.15 3.38 -13.49
CA GLY A 110 -12.16 4.22 -14.15
C GLY A 110 -12.11 4.23 -15.69
N LEU A 111 -11.16 3.52 -16.33
CA LEU A 111 -11.01 3.53 -17.80
C LEU A 111 -11.74 2.39 -18.51
N ASP A 112 -12.26 1.40 -17.78
CA ASP A 112 -13.05 0.28 -18.26
C ASP A 112 -14.13 -0.06 -17.21
N PRO A 113 -15.38 -0.37 -17.59
CA PRO A 113 -16.47 -0.63 -16.64
C PRO A 113 -16.27 -1.85 -15.74
N ARG A 114 -15.29 -2.71 -16.03
CA ARG A 114 -14.92 -3.84 -15.17
C ARG A 114 -14.01 -3.45 -14.00
N LEU A 115 -13.53 -2.21 -13.97
CA LEU A 115 -12.64 -1.69 -12.94
C LEU A 115 -13.41 -0.77 -11.97
N PRO A 116 -12.95 -0.66 -10.71
CA PRO A 116 -13.39 0.38 -9.79
C PRO A 116 -13.27 1.80 -10.39
N PRO A 117 -14.06 2.77 -9.89
CA PRO A 117 -13.87 4.17 -10.23
C PRO A 117 -12.46 4.63 -9.80
N SER A 118 -11.92 5.61 -10.52
CA SER A 118 -10.69 6.29 -10.09
C SER A 118 -10.94 7.16 -8.87
N GLY A 119 -9.85 7.56 -8.20
CA GLY A 119 -9.89 8.47 -7.07
C GLY A 119 -10.58 9.79 -7.35
N LEU A 120 -10.26 10.41 -8.50
CA LEU A 120 -10.89 11.66 -8.93
C LEU A 120 -12.38 11.48 -9.16
N ALA A 121 -12.79 10.38 -9.81
CA ALA A 121 -14.20 10.08 -10.03
C ALA A 121 -14.95 9.78 -8.72
N SER A 122 -14.21 9.37 -7.67
CA SER A 122 -14.73 9.13 -6.33
C SER A 122 -14.73 10.39 -5.44
N GLY A 123 -14.28 11.53 -5.98
CA GLY A 123 -14.32 12.83 -5.29
C GLY A 123 -13.07 13.19 -4.48
N ALA A 124 -12.00 12.40 -4.52
CA ALA A 124 -10.77 12.75 -3.80
C ALA A 124 -10.17 14.08 -4.32
N ASP A 125 -9.68 14.91 -3.40
CA ASP A 125 -9.15 16.24 -3.71
C ASP A 125 -7.78 16.15 -4.39
N LEU A 126 -6.88 15.32 -3.86
CA LEU A 126 -5.57 15.07 -4.47
C LEU A 126 -5.36 13.58 -4.66
N VAL A 127 -4.92 13.17 -5.85
CA VAL A 127 -4.68 11.75 -6.17
C VAL A 127 -3.26 11.54 -6.66
N VAL A 128 -2.50 10.67 -6.00
CA VAL A 128 -1.15 10.28 -6.43
C VAL A 128 -1.22 8.98 -7.21
N GLN A 129 -0.65 8.95 -8.42
CA GLN A 129 -0.55 7.73 -9.24
C GLN A 129 0.91 7.48 -9.61
N SER A 130 1.37 6.22 -9.51
CA SER A 130 2.70 5.82 -9.99
C SER A 130 2.59 5.24 -11.39
N LEU A 131 3.03 6.01 -12.40
CA LEU A 131 2.88 5.61 -13.80
C LEU A 131 3.74 4.40 -14.15
N GLN A 132 4.90 4.25 -13.51
CA GLN A 132 5.76 3.07 -13.64
C GLN A 132 5.07 1.76 -13.20
N LYS A 133 4.11 1.81 -12.27
CA LYS A 133 3.49 0.63 -11.67
C LYS A 133 2.27 0.12 -12.44
N ALA A 134 1.53 1.02 -13.07
CA ALA A 134 0.20 0.74 -13.61
C ALA A 134 -0.06 1.31 -15.02
N ALA A 135 0.78 2.21 -15.53
CA ALA A 135 0.56 2.91 -16.80
C ALA A 135 1.69 2.74 -17.83
N GLY A 136 2.71 1.93 -17.54
CA GLY A 136 3.82 1.67 -18.47
C GLY A 136 4.84 2.83 -18.59
N GLY A 137 4.86 3.74 -17.62
CA GLY A 137 5.88 4.79 -17.53
C GLY A 137 7.26 4.25 -17.14
N LEU A 138 8.32 5.00 -17.43
CA LEU A 138 9.67 4.68 -16.96
C LEU A 138 9.74 4.77 -15.43
N ALA A 139 10.71 4.06 -14.84
CA ALA A 139 10.91 4.11 -13.41
C ALA A 139 11.10 5.56 -12.92
N GLN A 140 10.60 5.87 -11.72
CA GLN A 140 10.52 7.22 -11.11
C GLN A 140 9.45 8.15 -11.70
N SER A 141 8.61 7.69 -12.65
CA SER A 141 7.47 8.47 -13.14
C SER A 141 6.23 8.32 -12.25
N ALA A 142 5.67 9.46 -11.84
CA ALA A 142 4.44 9.56 -11.05
C ALA A 142 3.74 10.89 -11.36
N VAL A 143 2.46 10.99 -11.01
CA VAL A 143 1.66 12.20 -11.15
C VAL A 143 0.86 12.48 -9.88
N LEU A 144 0.65 13.76 -9.61
CA LEU A 144 -0.30 14.26 -8.63
C LEU A 144 -1.43 14.93 -9.41
N LEU A 145 -2.63 14.39 -9.30
CA LEU A 145 -3.83 14.91 -9.93
C LEU A 145 -4.62 15.74 -8.92
N GLN A 146 -5.23 16.82 -9.40
CA GLN A 146 -6.06 17.72 -8.60
C GLN A 146 -7.53 17.52 -8.99
N GLY A 147 -8.37 17.30 -7.98
CA GLY A 147 -9.81 17.19 -8.11
C GLY A 147 -10.47 18.57 -8.28
N PRO A 148 -11.74 18.60 -8.70
CA PRO A 148 -12.46 19.84 -8.98
C PRO A 148 -12.70 20.71 -7.74
N GLY A 149 -12.60 20.15 -6.53
CA GLY A 149 -12.75 20.87 -5.26
C GLY A 149 -11.49 21.60 -4.80
N VAL A 150 -10.35 21.40 -5.46
CA VAL A 150 -9.07 22.03 -5.08
C VAL A 150 -9.07 23.50 -5.50
N ASP A 151 -8.82 24.39 -4.53
CA ASP A 151 -8.74 25.82 -4.77
C ASP A 151 -7.35 26.28 -5.26
N GLU A 152 -7.29 27.55 -5.65
CA GLU A 152 -6.07 28.20 -6.14
C GLU A 152 -4.97 28.24 -5.06
N HIS A 153 -5.36 28.37 -3.79
CA HIS A 153 -4.39 28.43 -2.68
C HIS A 153 -3.68 27.10 -2.47
N CYS A 154 -4.42 25.98 -2.49
CA CYS A 154 -3.88 24.64 -2.45
C CYS A 154 -3.01 24.37 -3.69
N SER A 155 -3.46 24.80 -4.88
CA SER A 155 -2.68 24.68 -6.13
C SER A 155 -1.31 25.36 -6.02
N GLN A 156 -1.28 26.61 -5.54
CA GLN A 156 -0.04 27.35 -5.29
C GLN A 156 0.84 26.69 -4.22
N SER A 157 0.22 26.11 -3.19
CA SER A 157 0.94 25.38 -2.13
C SER A 157 1.59 24.10 -2.66
N ILE A 158 0.94 23.42 -3.61
CA ILE A 158 1.51 22.28 -4.34
C ILE A 158 2.76 22.73 -5.12
N GLU A 159 2.65 23.80 -5.92
CA GLU A 159 3.78 24.31 -6.70
C GLU A 159 4.97 24.67 -5.81
N ARG A 160 4.72 25.34 -4.68
CA ARG A 160 5.75 25.67 -3.69
C ARG A 160 6.39 24.43 -3.08
N ALA A 161 5.61 23.40 -2.75
CA ALA A 161 6.14 22.15 -2.21
C ALA A 161 6.98 21.39 -3.26
N LEU A 162 6.62 21.45 -4.55
CA LEU A 162 7.39 20.83 -5.62
C LEU A 162 8.80 21.42 -5.74
N LEU A 163 8.98 22.73 -5.48
CA LEU A 163 10.31 23.37 -5.47
C LEU A 163 11.28 22.76 -4.43
N TRP A 164 10.76 22.10 -3.39
CA TRP A 164 11.58 21.47 -2.35
C TRP A 164 11.87 20.00 -2.67
N LEU A 165 10.94 19.33 -3.34
CA LEU A 165 10.98 17.88 -3.55
C LEU A 165 11.56 17.48 -4.91
N GLN A 166 11.44 18.34 -5.92
CA GLN A 166 11.93 18.06 -7.26
C GLN A 166 13.31 18.68 -7.47
N THR A 167 14.09 18.02 -8.33
CA THR A 167 15.33 18.60 -8.85
C THR A 167 15.04 19.85 -9.67
N SER A 168 15.92 20.85 -9.58
CA SER A 168 15.88 22.04 -10.45
C SER A 168 16.14 21.71 -11.93
N SER A 169 16.62 20.49 -12.22
CA SER A 169 16.93 20.00 -13.56
C SER A 169 16.17 18.68 -13.82
N PRO A 170 14.85 18.73 -14.06
CA PRO A 170 14.04 17.53 -14.27
C PRO A 170 14.47 16.79 -15.53
N SER A 171 14.44 15.46 -15.49
CA SER A 171 14.74 14.63 -16.65
C SER A 171 13.66 14.77 -17.71
N ALA A 172 13.99 15.39 -18.84
CA ALA A 172 13.07 15.52 -19.98
C ALA A 172 12.58 14.15 -20.48
N LEU A 173 13.40 13.10 -20.36
CA LEU A 173 13.01 11.73 -20.69
C LEU A 173 11.92 11.20 -19.77
N LEU A 174 12.03 11.42 -18.45
CA LEU A 174 11.01 10.99 -17.50
C LEU A 174 9.71 11.78 -17.66
N LEU A 175 9.78 13.08 -17.92
CA LEU A 175 8.62 13.92 -18.22
C LEU A 175 7.92 13.48 -19.51
N ALA A 176 8.68 13.25 -20.59
CA ALA A 176 8.15 12.74 -21.85
C ALA A 176 7.53 11.34 -21.67
N SER A 177 8.16 10.47 -20.88
CA SER A 177 7.62 9.14 -20.57
C SER A 177 6.31 9.22 -19.79
N ALA A 178 6.21 10.09 -18.79
CA ALA A 178 4.99 10.31 -18.02
C ALA A 178 3.85 10.81 -18.93
N ALA A 179 4.12 11.84 -19.75
CA ALA A 179 3.14 12.38 -20.69
C ALA A 179 2.69 11.35 -21.74
N ALA A 180 3.63 10.57 -22.29
CA ALA A 180 3.34 9.52 -23.27
C ALA A 180 2.53 8.38 -22.64
N SER A 181 2.86 7.96 -21.43
CA SER A 181 2.14 6.93 -20.67
C SER A 181 0.68 7.32 -20.44
N LEU A 182 0.44 8.54 -19.94
CA LEU A 182 -0.92 9.08 -19.77
C LEU A 182 -1.69 9.19 -21.08
N SER A 183 -1.05 9.75 -22.11
CA SER A 183 -1.66 9.93 -23.44
C SER A 183 -2.03 8.58 -24.06
N HIS A 184 -1.14 7.60 -23.97
CA HIS A 184 -1.39 6.25 -24.47
C HIS A 184 -2.54 5.59 -23.74
N LEU A 185 -2.55 5.62 -22.40
CA LEU A 185 -3.58 5.00 -21.58
C LEU A 185 -4.99 5.54 -21.88
N HIS A 186 -5.11 6.83 -22.21
CA HIS A 186 -6.37 7.47 -22.59
C HIS A 186 -6.72 7.35 -24.08
N SER A 187 -5.78 6.92 -24.92
CA SER A 187 -6.01 6.72 -26.35
C SER A 187 -6.93 5.52 -26.63
N ALA A 188 -7.55 5.48 -27.81
CA ALA A 188 -8.33 4.32 -28.24
C ALA A 188 -7.50 3.03 -28.29
N THR A 189 -6.20 3.13 -28.59
CA THR A 189 -5.28 1.98 -28.62
C THR A 189 -4.98 1.49 -27.21
N GLY A 190 -4.64 2.37 -26.28
CA GLY A 190 -4.42 2.02 -24.88
C GLY A 190 -5.67 1.43 -24.22
N ARG A 191 -6.85 1.99 -24.47
CA ARG A 191 -8.13 1.43 -24.00
C ARG A 191 -8.38 0.01 -24.52
N ARG A 192 -8.11 -0.26 -25.80
CA ARG A 192 -8.19 -1.62 -26.35
C ARG A 192 -7.16 -2.57 -25.73
N GLN A 193 -5.94 -2.10 -25.50
CA GLN A 193 -4.89 -2.86 -24.83
C GLN A 193 -5.29 -3.24 -23.40
N LEU A 194 -5.74 -2.26 -22.60
CA LEU A 194 -6.28 -2.48 -21.25
C LEU A 194 -7.43 -3.49 -21.28
N SER A 195 -8.41 -3.30 -22.16
CA SER A 195 -9.56 -4.19 -22.27
C SER A 195 -9.17 -5.63 -22.59
N ARG A 196 -8.16 -5.82 -23.44
CA ARG A 196 -7.57 -7.14 -23.73
C ARG A 196 -6.82 -7.71 -22.53
N ALA A 197 -6.04 -6.90 -21.83
CA ALA A 197 -5.32 -7.33 -20.63
C ALA A 197 -6.30 -7.81 -19.55
N LEU A 198 -7.36 -7.05 -19.29
CA LEU A 198 -8.43 -7.42 -18.35
C LEU A 198 -9.08 -8.75 -18.74
N SER A 199 -9.34 -8.96 -20.03
CA SER A 199 -9.90 -10.22 -20.53
C SER A 199 -8.96 -11.41 -20.31
N ILE A 200 -7.64 -11.21 -20.44
CA ILE A 200 -6.63 -12.23 -20.12
C ILE A 200 -6.60 -12.49 -18.61
N GLY A 201 -6.64 -11.46 -17.76
CA GLY A 201 -6.65 -11.60 -16.30
C GLY A 201 -7.87 -12.36 -15.80
N LEU A 202 -9.07 -12.02 -16.29
CA LEU A 202 -10.31 -12.73 -15.97
C LEU A 202 -10.26 -14.20 -16.42
N ALA A 203 -9.83 -14.47 -17.65
CA ALA A 203 -9.71 -15.84 -18.16
C ALA A 203 -8.66 -16.67 -17.39
N LEU A 204 -7.58 -16.03 -16.93
CA LEU A 204 -6.56 -16.66 -16.09
C LEU A 204 -7.14 -17.03 -14.72
N ARG A 205 -7.84 -16.10 -14.06
CA ARG A 205 -8.53 -16.32 -12.79
C ARG A 205 -9.51 -17.49 -12.89
N GLU A 206 -10.43 -17.45 -13.85
CA GLU A 206 -11.42 -18.51 -14.05
C GLU A 206 -10.76 -19.89 -14.26
N ARG A 207 -9.67 -19.92 -15.03
CA ARG A 207 -8.92 -21.16 -15.25
C ARG A 207 -8.28 -21.69 -13.97
N LEU A 208 -7.71 -20.83 -13.15
CA LEU A 208 -7.07 -21.20 -11.89
C LEU A 208 -8.10 -21.67 -10.87
N GLU A 209 -9.24 -21.00 -10.76
CA GLU A 209 -10.36 -21.40 -9.90
C GLU A 209 -10.89 -22.78 -10.30
N ARG A 210 -11.07 -23.06 -11.60
CA ARG A 210 -11.45 -24.40 -12.10
C ARG A 210 -10.43 -25.49 -11.79
N LEU A 211 -9.16 -25.12 -11.63
CA LEU A 211 -8.10 -26.05 -11.22
C LEU A 211 -7.99 -26.18 -9.69
N GLY A 212 -8.85 -25.50 -8.93
CA GLY A 212 -8.85 -25.51 -7.47
C GLY A 212 -7.67 -24.75 -6.86
N VAL A 213 -7.09 -23.78 -7.58
CA VAL A 213 -6.09 -22.88 -7.00
C VAL A 213 -6.82 -21.84 -6.14
N PRO A 214 -6.48 -21.72 -4.84
CA PRO A 214 -7.12 -20.75 -3.97
C PRO A 214 -6.66 -19.33 -4.34
N LEU A 215 -7.61 -18.47 -4.69
CA LEU A 215 -7.39 -17.07 -5.06
C LEU A 215 -8.20 -16.16 -4.15
N LEU A 216 -7.66 -15.00 -3.83
CA LEU A 216 -8.44 -13.95 -3.17
C LEU A 216 -9.31 -13.20 -4.18
N PRO A 217 -10.51 -12.74 -3.75
CA PRO A 217 -11.29 -11.81 -4.53
C PRO A 217 -10.53 -10.47 -4.60
N THR A 218 -10.23 -10.01 -5.81
CA THR A 218 -9.60 -8.71 -6.05
C THR A 218 -10.50 -7.85 -6.93
N SER A 219 -10.48 -6.55 -6.69
CA SER A 219 -11.25 -5.57 -7.47
C SER A 219 -10.61 -5.29 -8.84
N ASP A 220 -9.29 -5.48 -8.95
CA ASP A 220 -8.53 -5.34 -10.19
C ASP A 220 -8.18 -6.71 -10.80
N PRO A 221 -8.74 -7.08 -11.98
CA PRO A 221 -8.42 -8.34 -12.66
C PRO A 221 -6.95 -8.48 -13.09
N LEU A 222 -6.16 -7.40 -13.11
CA LEU A 222 -4.73 -7.43 -13.40
C LEU A 222 -3.86 -7.71 -12.16
N ARG A 223 -4.49 -7.77 -10.97
CA ARG A 223 -3.86 -8.18 -9.71
C ARG A 223 -4.42 -9.54 -9.31
N LEU A 224 -3.62 -10.58 -9.54
CA LEU A 224 -3.98 -11.94 -9.19
C LEU A 224 -3.32 -12.31 -7.86
N CYS A 225 -4.11 -12.33 -6.78
CA CYS A 225 -3.62 -12.67 -5.46
C CYS A 225 -3.91 -14.15 -5.14
N ILE A 226 -2.84 -14.95 -5.04
CA ILE A 226 -2.89 -16.39 -4.77
C ILE A 226 -2.77 -16.59 -3.26
N HIS A 227 -3.71 -17.32 -2.67
CA HIS A 227 -3.73 -17.60 -1.23
C HIS A 227 -2.84 -18.80 -0.90
N THR A 228 -1.53 -18.57 -0.81
CA THR A 228 -0.52 -19.62 -0.63
C THR A 228 -0.65 -20.32 0.73
N ALA A 229 -1.08 -19.60 1.77
CA ALA A 229 -1.32 -20.18 3.09
C ALA A 229 -2.37 -21.30 3.06
N ALA A 230 -3.43 -21.19 2.25
CA ALA A 230 -4.40 -22.27 2.06
C ALA A 230 -3.83 -23.51 1.37
N MET A 231 -2.67 -23.38 0.70
CA MET A 231 -1.93 -24.52 0.13
C MET A 231 -0.84 -25.04 1.08
N GLY A 232 -0.72 -24.49 2.29
CA GLY A 232 0.33 -24.83 3.25
C GLY A 232 1.71 -24.24 2.94
N ILE A 233 1.78 -23.20 2.10
CA ILE A 233 3.05 -22.66 1.58
C ILE A 233 3.20 -21.19 1.99
N ASN A 234 4.34 -20.82 2.57
CA ASN A 234 4.69 -19.42 2.79
C ASN A 234 4.90 -18.71 1.44
N GLY A 235 4.30 -17.55 1.22
CA GLY A 235 4.35 -16.86 -0.07
C GLY A 235 5.77 -16.42 -0.51
N LEU A 236 6.69 -16.16 0.43
CA LEU A 236 8.09 -15.86 0.11
C LEU A 236 8.82 -17.10 -0.42
N GLU A 237 8.55 -18.27 0.15
CA GLU A 237 9.10 -19.54 -0.33
C GLU A 237 8.52 -19.91 -1.69
N ALA A 238 7.22 -19.66 -1.90
CA ALA A 238 6.57 -19.84 -3.18
C ALA A 238 7.22 -18.98 -4.28
N ASP A 239 7.48 -17.70 -3.99
CA ASP A 239 8.13 -16.79 -4.93
C ASP A 239 9.55 -17.24 -5.27
N ALA A 240 10.37 -17.57 -4.26
CA ALA A 240 11.72 -18.08 -4.47
C ALA A 240 11.72 -19.32 -5.38
N TRP A 241 10.80 -20.26 -5.14
CA TRP A 241 10.68 -21.48 -5.94
C TRP A 241 10.23 -21.20 -7.38
N LEU A 242 9.28 -20.28 -7.57
CA LEU A 242 8.76 -19.89 -8.89
C LEU A 242 9.80 -19.09 -9.70
N MET A 243 10.58 -18.24 -9.03
CA MET A 243 11.59 -17.39 -9.65
C MET A 243 12.66 -18.23 -10.36
N GLU A 244 13.15 -19.29 -9.72
CA GLU A 244 14.06 -20.28 -10.33
C GLU A 244 13.49 -20.95 -11.60
N ARG A 245 12.17 -20.86 -11.80
CA ARG A 245 11.42 -21.49 -12.90
C ARG A 245 10.84 -20.47 -13.88
N GLY A 246 11.33 -19.23 -13.81
CA GLY A 246 11.03 -18.15 -14.75
C GLY A 246 9.66 -17.51 -14.55
N VAL A 247 9.07 -17.62 -13.35
CA VAL A 247 7.87 -16.88 -12.96
C VAL A 247 8.22 -16.04 -11.74
N ILE A 248 8.12 -14.72 -11.87
CA ILE A 248 8.40 -13.77 -10.79
C ILE A 248 7.06 -13.17 -10.39
N ALA A 249 6.69 -13.29 -9.12
CA ALA A 249 5.55 -12.55 -8.60
C ALA A 249 5.96 -11.12 -8.29
N GLU A 250 4.98 -10.24 -8.13
CA GLU A 250 5.25 -8.84 -7.80
C GLU A 250 5.43 -8.65 -6.29
N LEU A 251 4.62 -9.37 -5.50
CA LEU A 251 4.53 -9.17 -4.05
C LEU A 251 4.34 -10.52 -3.34
N PRO A 252 5.42 -11.12 -2.81
CA PRO A 252 5.34 -12.18 -1.82
C PRO A 252 5.04 -11.64 -0.42
N GLU A 253 4.06 -12.25 0.24
CA GLU A 253 3.70 -12.04 1.64
C GLU A 253 3.52 -13.42 2.31
N PRO A 254 3.60 -13.55 3.65
CA PRO A 254 3.60 -14.86 4.29
C PRO A 254 2.43 -15.76 3.89
N GLY A 255 1.21 -15.19 3.80
CA GLY A 255 0.02 -15.96 3.42
C GLY A 255 -0.40 -15.85 1.96
N CYS A 256 0.23 -14.98 1.17
CA CYS A 256 -0.23 -14.64 -0.18
C CYS A 256 0.91 -14.38 -1.16
N LEU A 257 0.63 -14.61 -2.43
CA LEU A 257 1.53 -14.26 -3.53
C LEU A 257 0.75 -13.51 -4.60
N THR A 258 1.06 -12.23 -4.80
CA THR A 258 0.36 -11.39 -5.79
C THR A 258 1.18 -11.28 -7.07
N ALA A 259 0.57 -11.66 -8.20
CA ALA A 259 1.10 -11.43 -9.54
C ALA A 259 0.50 -10.17 -10.17
N CYS A 260 1.37 -9.33 -10.75
CA CYS A 260 1.00 -8.18 -11.58
C CYS A 260 1.01 -8.58 -13.05
N LEU A 261 -0.14 -8.54 -13.72
CA LEU A 261 -0.24 -8.91 -15.14
C LEU A 261 0.17 -7.79 -16.10
N GLY A 262 0.14 -6.53 -15.63
CA GLY A 262 0.42 -5.35 -16.43
C GLY A 262 -0.58 -5.12 -17.57
N LEU A 263 -0.30 -4.12 -18.43
CA LEU A 263 -1.16 -3.78 -19.58
C LEU A 263 -0.96 -4.70 -20.78
N GLU A 264 0.08 -5.53 -20.79
CA GLU A 264 0.33 -6.47 -21.88
C GLU A 264 0.74 -7.86 -21.36
N PRO A 265 -0.17 -8.55 -20.65
CA PRO A 265 0.12 -9.88 -20.15
C PRO A 265 0.41 -10.83 -21.31
N PRO A 266 1.50 -11.60 -21.24
CA PRO A 266 1.87 -12.50 -22.33
C PRO A 266 0.86 -13.64 -22.41
N ARG A 267 0.33 -13.95 -23.60
CA ARG A 267 -0.71 -15.00 -23.78
C ARG A 267 -0.32 -16.36 -23.19
N ARG A 268 0.99 -16.68 -23.15
CA ARG A 268 1.52 -17.91 -22.53
C ARG A 268 1.21 -18.02 -21.04
N VAL A 269 0.91 -16.92 -20.34
CA VAL A 269 0.57 -16.91 -18.90
C VAL A 269 -0.62 -17.82 -18.59
N LEU A 270 -1.60 -17.88 -19.51
CA LEU A 270 -2.78 -18.74 -19.41
C LEU A 270 -2.45 -20.24 -19.36
N ARG A 271 -1.26 -20.63 -19.83
CA ARG A 271 -0.78 -22.01 -19.79
C ARG A 271 0.31 -22.19 -18.72
N LEU A 272 1.28 -21.28 -18.70
CA LEU A 272 2.48 -21.37 -17.88
C LEU A 272 2.16 -21.25 -16.40
N LEU A 273 1.41 -20.23 -15.98
CA LEU A 273 1.19 -19.99 -14.55
C LEU A 273 0.41 -21.14 -13.89
N PRO A 274 -0.71 -21.66 -14.45
CA PRO A 274 -1.38 -22.83 -13.88
C PRO A 274 -0.47 -24.06 -13.76
N GLN A 275 0.39 -24.31 -14.76
CA GLN A 275 1.35 -25.42 -14.70
C GLN A 275 2.38 -25.23 -13.59
N ARG A 276 2.90 -24.01 -13.42
CA ARG A 276 3.87 -23.70 -12.37
C ARG A 276 3.28 -23.77 -10.97
N LEU A 277 2.05 -23.29 -10.79
CA LEU A 277 1.36 -23.37 -9.50
C LEU A 277 1.00 -24.81 -9.09
N ASP A 278 0.62 -25.65 -10.05
CA ASP A 278 0.41 -27.08 -9.77
C ASP A 278 1.73 -27.79 -9.40
N GLN A 279 2.83 -27.48 -10.08
CA GLN A 279 4.16 -28.01 -9.72
C GLN A 279 4.60 -27.51 -8.33
N LEU A 280 4.41 -26.22 -8.03
CA LEU A 280 4.70 -25.62 -6.73
C LEU A 280 3.92 -26.35 -5.62
N ARG A 281 2.60 -26.52 -5.79
CA ARG A 281 1.74 -27.21 -4.83
C ARG A 281 2.18 -28.65 -4.60
N ARG A 282 2.64 -29.37 -5.62
CA ARG A 282 3.17 -30.74 -5.43
C ARG A 282 4.52 -30.78 -4.74
N ALA A 283 5.35 -29.76 -4.93
CA ALA A 283 6.70 -29.70 -4.40
C ALA A 283 6.73 -29.25 -2.93
N LEU A 284 5.95 -28.22 -2.59
CA LEU A 284 5.99 -27.56 -1.28
C LEU A 284 4.66 -27.61 -0.52
N GLY A 285 3.57 -28.04 -1.17
CA GLY A 285 2.24 -27.99 -0.57
C GLY A 285 2.05 -28.95 0.59
N GLY A 286 1.16 -28.57 1.51
CA GLY A 286 0.83 -29.32 2.70
C GLY A 286 -0.52 -28.92 3.27
N ASP A 287 -0.72 -29.19 4.56
CA ASP A 287 -1.89 -28.72 5.29
C ASP A 287 -1.89 -27.18 5.35
N PRO A 288 -3.08 -26.53 5.31
CA PRO A 288 -3.17 -25.07 5.42
C PRO A 288 -2.38 -24.52 6.61
N MET A 289 -1.72 -23.38 6.41
CA MET A 289 -0.98 -22.70 7.47
C MET A 289 -1.93 -22.26 8.60
N ALA A 290 -1.39 -22.17 9.82
CA ALA A 290 -2.12 -21.63 10.95
C ALA A 290 -2.56 -20.17 10.67
N PRO A 291 -3.71 -19.73 11.21
CA PRO A 291 -4.15 -18.35 11.07
C PRO A 291 -3.12 -17.34 11.57
N PHE A 292 -2.96 -16.26 10.83
CA PHE A 292 -2.11 -15.13 11.19
C PHE A 292 -2.74 -14.32 12.33
N SER A 293 -1.91 -13.81 13.22
CA SER A 293 -2.33 -12.87 14.26
C SER A 293 -2.18 -11.44 13.77
N ALA A 294 -3.20 -10.62 14.00
CA ALA A 294 -3.12 -9.19 13.72
C ALA A 294 -2.02 -8.53 14.58
N PRO A 295 -1.30 -7.52 14.07
CA PRO A 295 -0.38 -6.74 14.88
C PRO A 295 -1.15 -6.11 16.06
N PRO A 296 -0.65 -6.20 17.31
CA PRO A 296 -1.28 -5.58 18.47
C PRO A 296 -1.00 -4.08 18.43
N ILE A 297 -1.87 -3.37 17.72
CA ILE A 297 -1.86 -1.92 17.58
C ILE A 297 -3.19 -1.37 18.11
N PRO A 298 -3.18 -0.19 18.74
CA PRO A 298 -4.43 0.45 19.11
C PRO A 298 -5.19 0.88 17.84
N PRO A 299 -6.54 0.97 17.90
CA PRO A 299 -7.36 1.40 16.75
C PRO A 299 -6.97 2.76 16.20
N LEU A 300 -6.49 3.65 17.07
CA LEU A 300 -5.92 4.95 16.72
C LEU A 300 -4.59 5.11 17.45
N ALA A 301 -3.53 5.47 16.73
CA ALA A 301 -2.19 5.66 17.27
C ALA A 301 -1.60 7.01 16.84
N GLU A 302 -1.00 7.73 17.78
CA GLU A 302 -0.09 8.83 17.50
C GLU A 302 1.29 8.46 18.07
N PRO A 303 2.41 8.73 17.36
CA PRO A 303 3.74 8.55 17.93
C PRO A 303 3.88 9.35 19.23
N GLU A 304 4.36 8.69 20.30
CA GLU A 304 4.55 9.32 21.60
C GLU A 304 5.64 10.41 21.53
N VAL A 305 6.71 10.11 20.80
CA VAL A 305 7.74 11.08 20.45
C VAL A 305 7.47 11.57 19.02
N PRO A 306 7.48 12.88 18.76
CA PRO A 306 7.34 13.40 17.40
C PRO A 306 8.33 12.73 16.43
N LEU A 307 7.82 12.38 15.24
CA LEU A 307 8.53 11.57 14.25
C LEU A 307 9.93 12.13 13.93
N GLU A 308 10.02 13.45 13.83
CA GLU A 308 11.22 14.23 13.52
C GLU A 308 12.25 14.29 14.65
N LEU A 309 11.81 14.12 15.90
CA LEU A 309 12.67 14.01 17.06
C LEU A 309 13.15 12.57 17.22
N ALA A 310 12.26 11.59 17.09
CA ALA A 310 12.63 10.17 17.16
C ALA A 310 13.65 9.80 16.07
N TRP A 311 13.44 10.28 14.84
CA TRP A 311 14.35 10.04 13.71
C TRP A 311 15.75 10.62 13.93
N ARG A 312 15.86 11.79 14.59
CA ARG A 312 17.14 12.49 14.83
C ARG A 312 17.79 12.13 16.16
N ALA A 313 17.08 11.46 17.04
CA ALA A 313 17.60 11.09 18.35
C ALA A 313 18.80 10.14 18.21
N PRO A 314 19.76 10.18 19.14
CA PRO A 314 20.77 9.12 19.25
C PRO A 314 20.08 7.75 19.31
N GLN A 315 20.61 6.78 18.57
CA GLN A 315 19.98 5.47 18.42
C GLN A 315 20.87 4.37 18.97
N GLN A 316 20.25 3.32 19.46
CA GLN A 316 20.91 2.06 19.75
C GLN A 316 20.12 0.89 19.18
N ARG A 317 20.80 -0.18 18.81
CA ARG A 317 20.17 -1.42 18.35
C ARG A 317 20.06 -2.39 19.52
N LEU A 318 18.87 -2.92 19.72
CA LEU A 318 18.60 -3.93 20.74
C LEU A 318 17.96 -5.16 20.11
N PRO A 319 18.16 -6.35 20.70
CA PRO A 319 17.35 -7.52 20.37
C PRO A 319 15.86 -7.20 20.51
N LEU A 320 15.01 -7.71 19.60
CA LEU A 320 13.56 -7.49 19.65
C LEU A 320 12.94 -7.93 20.99
N ALA A 321 13.49 -8.99 21.60
CA ALA A 321 13.06 -9.49 22.91
C ALA A 321 13.32 -8.48 24.05
N GLU A 322 14.26 -7.55 23.88
CA GLU A 322 14.64 -6.52 24.85
C GLU A 322 14.04 -5.14 24.51
N ALA A 323 13.27 -5.04 23.42
CA ALA A 323 12.74 -3.79 22.92
C ALA A 323 11.50 -3.28 23.68
N SER A 324 10.92 -4.10 24.57
CA SER A 324 9.72 -3.73 25.32
C SER A 324 9.98 -2.47 26.17
N GLY A 325 9.04 -1.52 26.09
CA GLY A 325 9.12 -0.22 26.74
C GLY A 325 10.03 0.79 26.02
N ARG A 326 10.73 0.43 24.94
CA ARG A 326 11.58 1.35 24.18
C ARG A 326 10.78 2.12 23.12
N VAL A 327 11.31 3.24 22.68
CA VAL A 327 10.72 4.04 21.59
C VAL A 327 11.44 3.69 20.28
N ALA A 328 10.71 3.31 19.24
CA ALA A 328 11.29 3.02 17.94
C ALA A 328 11.96 4.28 17.35
N ALA A 329 13.19 4.16 16.85
CA ALA A 329 13.89 5.27 16.19
C ALA A 329 13.82 5.17 14.66
N GLU A 330 13.65 3.97 14.12
CA GLU A 330 13.51 3.69 12.69
C GLU A 330 12.24 2.89 12.43
N PRO A 331 11.66 2.98 11.22
CA PRO A 331 10.54 2.14 10.86
C PRO A 331 10.98 0.67 10.73
N LEU A 332 10.27 -0.25 11.39
CA LEU A 332 10.39 -1.67 11.11
C LEU A 332 9.39 -2.01 10.01
N CYS A 333 9.87 -2.32 8.81
CA CYS A 333 9.06 -2.31 7.61
C CYS A 333 9.45 -3.49 6.70
N PRO A 334 8.82 -4.67 6.87
CA PRO A 334 9.02 -5.79 5.96
C PRO A 334 8.74 -5.37 4.53
N TYR A 335 9.61 -5.77 3.60
CA TYR A 335 9.50 -5.40 2.19
C TYR A 335 9.76 -6.58 1.26
N PRO A 336 8.83 -6.86 0.33
CA PRO A 336 7.60 -6.09 0.03
C PRO A 336 6.41 -6.46 0.96
N PRO A 337 5.38 -5.60 1.16
CA PRO A 337 5.07 -4.36 0.43
C PRO A 337 5.66 -3.08 1.04
N GLY A 338 6.30 -3.13 2.21
CA GLY A 338 6.80 -1.93 2.88
C GLY A 338 5.76 -1.20 3.71
N ILE A 339 4.89 -1.95 4.40
CA ILE A 339 3.98 -1.44 5.43
C ILE A 339 4.73 -1.42 6.77
N PRO A 340 4.84 -0.27 7.46
CA PRO A 340 5.50 -0.20 8.76
C PRO A 340 4.75 -0.98 9.84
N LEU A 341 5.45 -1.91 10.49
CA LEU A 341 5.01 -2.56 11.74
C LEU A 341 5.30 -1.66 12.96
N LEU A 342 6.43 -0.95 12.91
CA LEU A 342 6.79 0.11 13.86
C LEU A 342 7.02 1.41 13.10
N ILE A 343 6.57 2.51 13.69
CA ILE A 343 6.80 3.86 13.19
C ILE A 343 7.72 4.58 14.19
N PRO A 344 8.71 5.37 13.73
CA PRO A 344 9.55 6.12 14.65
C PRO A 344 8.72 6.97 15.61
N GLY A 345 9.11 6.97 16.88
CA GLY A 345 8.42 7.67 17.95
C GLY A 345 7.32 6.88 18.65
N GLU A 346 6.96 5.71 18.14
CA GLU A 346 6.07 4.80 18.85
C GLU A 346 6.79 4.04 19.95
N ARG A 347 6.14 3.90 21.11
CA ARG A 347 6.57 2.96 22.14
C ARG A 347 6.25 1.54 21.73
N ILE A 348 7.24 0.66 21.86
CA ILE A 348 7.10 -0.77 21.65
C ILE A 348 6.60 -1.37 22.97
N ASP A 349 5.30 -1.61 23.09
CA ASP A 349 4.74 -2.27 24.27
C ASP A 349 5.11 -3.77 24.33
N ALA A 350 4.79 -4.44 25.45
CA ALA A 350 5.13 -5.84 25.69
C ALA A 350 4.43 -6.79 24.69
N ASP A 351 3.17 -6.52 24.36
CA ASP A 351 2.38 -7.34 23.44
C ASP A 351 2.95 -7.24 22.01
N ARG A 352 3.31 -6.03 21.59
CA ARG A 352 3.92 -5.74 20.29
C ARG A 352 5.32 -6.35 20.19
N ALA A 353 6.15 -6.23 21.21
CA ALA A 353 7.46 -6.89 21.25
C ALA A 353 7.31 -8.43 21.14
N ALA A 354 6.42 -9.02 21.94
CA ALA A 354 6.15 -10.45 21.91
C ALA A 354 5.59 -10.92 20.56
N TRP A 355 4.73 -10.12 19.93
CA TRP A 355 4.16 -10.42 18.62
C TRP A 355 5.20 -10.35 17.50
N LEU A 356 6.16 -9.42 17.55
CA LEU A 356 7.19 -9.23 16.52
C LEU A 356 8.20 -10.38 16.42
N VAL A 357 8.53 -11.03 17.54
CA VAL A 357 9.51 -12.13 17.57
C VAL A 357 9.16 -13.28 16.62
N PRO A 358 7.96 -13.90 16.66
CA PRO A 358 7.61 -14.97 15.73
C PRO A 358 7.44 -14.50 14.28
N GLN A 359 7.26 -13.19 14.02
CA GLN A 359 7.13 -12.68 12.64
C GLN A 359 8.40 -12.91 11.82
N GLN A 360 9.57 -13.06 12.44
CA GLN A 360 10.82 -13.38 11.75
C GLN A 360 10.74 -14.69 10.95
N GLN A 361 9.97 -15.66 11.46
CA GLN A 361 9.77 -16.94 10.78
C GLN A 361 8.86 -16.79 9.55
N LEU A 362 7.91 -15.87 9.61
CA LEU A 362 7.00 -15.57 8.52
C LEU A 362 7.64 -14.69 7.45
N TRP A 363 8.56 -13.81 7.86
CA TRP A 363 9.26 -12.83 7.03
C TRP A 363 10.79 -13.05 7.03
N PRO A 364 11.26 -14.23 6.58
CA PRO A 364 12.68 -14.57 6.61
C PRO A 364 13.52 -13.55 5.83
N GLY A 365 14.55 -13.02 6.49
CA GLY A 365 15.47 -12.04 5.90
C GLY A 365 14.91 -10.61 5.76
N GLN A 366 13.64 -10.38 6.12
CA GLN A 366 13.03 -9.05 6.08
C GLN A 366 12.82 -8.42 7.46
N ILE A 367 12.55 -9.23 8.49
CA ILE A 367 12.51 -8.78 9.89
C ILE A 367 13.81 -9.23 10.55
N ALA A 368 14.63 -8.28 10.98
CA ALA A 368 15.86 -8.56 11.72
C ALA A 368 15.57 -9.03 13.15
N ASP A 369 16.57 -9.64 13.78
CA ASP A 369 16.56 -10.00 15.21
C ASP A 369 16.65 -8.79 16.14
N THR A 370 16.99 -7.63 15.57
CA THR A 370 17.23 -6.38 16.27
C THR A 370 16.32 -5.27 15.76
N VAL A 371 16.09 -4.26 16.61
CA VAL A 371 15.35 -3.05 16.29
C VAL A 371 16.15 -1.83 16.75
N SER A 372 16.12 -0.77 15.94
CA SER A 372 16.70 0.53 16.29
C SER A 372 15.73 1.30 17.17
N VAL A 373 16.18 1.67 18.38
CA VAL A 373 15.40 2.41 19.37
C VAL A 373 16.12 3.70 19.76
N VAL A 374 15.37 4.67 20.27
CA VAL A 374 15.91 5.89 20.86
C VAL A 374 16.77 5.52 22.07
N ALA A 375 18.01 5.99 22.07
CA ALA A 375 18.95 5.80 23.18
C ALA A 375 18.49 6.59 24.41
N ASP A 376 18.83 6.08 25.59
CA ASP A 376 18.45 6.68 26.88
C ASP A 376 19.27 7.93 27.23
#